data_AF-N4WW45-F1
#
_entry.id   AF-N4WW45-F1
#
_cell.length_a   1.000
_cell.length_b   1.000
_cell.length_c   1.000
_cell.angle_alpha   90.00
_cell.angle_beta   90.00
_cell.angle_gamma   90.00
#
_symmetry.space_group_name_H-M   'P 1'
#
loop_
_entity.id
_entity.type
_entity.pdbx_description
1 polymer ?
#
loop_
_entity_poly.entity_id
_entity_poly.type
_entity_poly.pdbx_seq_one_letter_code
_entity_poly.pdbx_strand_id
1 'polypeptide(L)'
;SSRRLLAYSIPQYVVALSVALLRCWVRLKIVKSFGRDDWVMISALVPTTACFLSYMTEVSLGLGSRVDILKANMSNYHKLLLTRLLHQVFVVVALGLVKVSVCLFLLRLILQCVPISAGWNYSLRPPPLGVGNAKCYSLGTFRKIGLFNGVIHILSDILLALLPTPLIWRLQMVRRARFTLVAVLSVGILAAIAGIIRQVSVGPLDEYGAYSIWNFTELHLGIIAASLPALKPIFKKFIE
;
A
#
# COMPACT_ATOMS: atom_id res chain seq x y z
N SER A 1 -3.84 -0.72 -30.03
CA SER A 1 -4.00 -1.28 -28.68
C SER A 1 -2.79 -0.98 -27.80
N SER A 2 -1.59 -1.40 -28.21
CA SER A 2 -0.32 -1.29 -27.47
C SER A 2 0.06 0.12 -26.98
N ARG A 3 -0.06 1.17 -27.82
CA ARG A 3 0.25 2.55 -27.40
C ARG A 3 -0.60 3.04 -26.22
N ARG A 4 -1.85 2.57 -26.12
CA ARG A 4 -2.72 2.91 -24.98
C ARG A 4 -2.22 2.23 -23.72
N LEU A 5 -1.83 0.96 -23.78
CA LEU A 5 -1.29 0.21 -22.64
C LEU A 5 -0.03 0.86 -22.06
N LEU A 6 0.88 1.32 -22.93
CA LEU A 6 2.11 2.04 -22.52
C LEU A 6 1.80 3.38 -21.85
N ALA A 7 0.84 4.14 -22.40
CA ALA A 7 0.47 5.45 -21.88
C ALA A 7 -0.05 5.42 -20.42
N TYR A 8 -0.57 4.27 -19.95
CA TYR A 8 -1.04 4.13 -18.56
C TYR A 8 -0.02 3.46 -17.63
N SER A 9 0.65 2.42 -18.13
CA SER A 9 1.60 1.64 -17.32
C SER A 9 2.85 2.44 -16.95
N ILE A 10 3.35 3.30 -17.84
CA ILE A 10 4.53 4.13 -17.56
C ILE A 10 4.26 5.12 -16.41
N PRO A 11 3.21 5.96 -16.44
CA PRO A 11 2.89 6.82 -15.30
C PRO A 11 2.67 6.06 -14.00
N GLN A 12 2.03 4.88 -14.05
CA GLN A 12 1.77 4.06 -12.86
C GLN A 12 3.07 3.62 -12.19
N TYR A 13 4.05 3.18 -12.99
CA TYR A 13 5.34 2.77 -12.49
C TYR A 13 6.16 3.95 -11.95
N VAL A 14 6.17 5.08 -12.66
CA VAL A 14 6.85 6.32 -12.21
C VAL A 14 6.29 6.78 -10.87
N VAL A 15 4.96 6.78 -10.75
CA VAL A 15 4.25 7.09 -9.51
C VAL A 15 4.69 6.15 -8.38
N ALA A 16 4.63 4.83 -8.58
CA ALA A 16 4.99 3.85 -7.57
C ALA A 16 6.45 4.01 -7.12
N LEU A 17 7.37 4.21 -8.07
CA LEU A 17 8.78 4.43 -7.79
C LEU A 17 9.01 5.72 -7.00
N SER A 18 8.35 6.82 -7.38
CA SER A 18 8.49 8.10 -6.69
C SER A 18 8.03 8.02 -5.23
N VAL A 19 6.91 7.33 -4.96
CA VAL A 19 6.40 7.10 -3.60
C VAL A 19 7.38 6.24 -2.78
N ALA A 20 7.93 5.17 -3.38
CA ALA A 20 8.88 4.30 -2.70
C ALA A 20 10.20 5.02 -2.36
N LEU A 21 10.71 5.84 -3.28
CA LEU A 21 11.92 6.64 -3.07
C LEU A 21 11.67 7.74 -2.02
N LEU A 22 10.53 8.41 -2.08
CA LEU A 22 10.13 9.39 -1.06
C LEU A 22 10.05 8.74 0.32
N ARG A 23 9.45 7.55 0.41
CA ARG A 23 9.41 6.75 1.65
C ARG A 23 10.81 6.50 2.20
N CYS A 24 11.75 6.05 1.35
CA CYS A 24 13.14 5.80 1.76
C CYS A 24 13.84 7.09 2.21
N TRP A 25 13.70 8.18 1.45
CA TRP A 25 14.32 9.46 1.75
C TRP A 25 13.87 10.01 3.11
N VAL A 26 12.56 9.99 3.38
CA VAL A 26 12.03 10.47 4.66
C VAL A 26 12.49 9.59 5.83
N ARG A 27 12.50 8.26 5.67
CA ARG A 27 12.97 7.32 6.69
C ARG A 27 14.45 7.53 7.03
N LEU A 28 15.28 7.83 6.02
CA LEU A 28 16.70 8.11 6.18
C LEU A 28 16.98 9.50 6.78
N LYS A 29 16.36 10.55 6.25
CA LYS A 29 16.76 11.95 6.55
C LYS A 29 15.90 12.63 7.60
N ILE A 30 14.59 12.40 7.61
CA ILE A 30 13.66 13.09 8.52
C ILE A 30 13.45 12.27 9.79
N VAL A 31 13.07 11.00 9.64
CA VAL A 31 12.75 10.12 10.78
C VAL A 31 14.02 9.57 11.41
N LYS A 32 15.11 9.43 10.63
CA LYS A 32 16.41 8.87 11.07
C LYS A 32 16.26 7.52 11.77
N SER A 33 15.28 6.71 11.33
CA SER A 33 14.98 5.40 11.89
C SER A 33 14.95 4.37 10.77
N PHE A 34 16.13 4.12 10.20
CA PHE A 34 16.30 3.13 9.16
C PHE A 34 16.56 1.76 9.79
N GLY A 35 15.94 0.72 9.27
CA GLY A 35 16.43 -0.62 9.61
C GLY A 35 15.97 -1.70 8.66
N ARG A 36 15.82 -2.92 9.19
CA ARG A 36 15.68 -4.14 8.37
C ARG A 36 14.48 -4.13 7.41
N ASP A 37 13.36 -3.57 7.81
CA ASP A 37 12.17 -3.44 6.95
C ASP A 37 12.41 -2.55 5.73
N ASP A 38 13.18 -1.47 5.90
CA ASP A 38 13.52 -0.56 4.81
C ASP A 38 14.45 -1.21 3.79
N TRP A 39 15.41 -2.03 4.23
CA TRP A 39 16.28 -2.81 3.32
C TRP A 39 15.50 -3.81 2.48
N VAL A 40 14.52 -4.50 3.08
CA VAL A 40 13.63 -5.41 2.35
C VAL A 40 12.72 -4.66 1.39
N MET A 41 12.31 -3.43 1.73
CA MET A 41 11.56 -2.57 0.81
C MET A 41 12.40 -2.15 -0.41
N ILE A 42 13.68 -1.81 -0.19
CA ILE A 42 14.61 -1.49 -1.29
C ILE A 42 14.86 -2.73 -2.16
N SER A 43 15.04 -3.90 -1.58
CA SER A 43 15.22 -5.13 -2.37
C SER A 43 13.97 -5.48 -3.18
N ALA A 44 12.76 -5.13 -2.69
CA ALA A 44 11.51 -5.29 -3.42
C ALA A 44 11.39 -4.38 -4.66
N LEU A 45 12.16 -3.29 -4.75
CA LEU A 45 12.19 -2.45 -5.95
C LEU A 45 12.75 -3.20 -7.16
N VAL A 46 13.71 -4.11 -6.96
CA VAL A 46 14.36 -4.86 -8.04
C VAL A 46 13.38 -5.77 -8.81
N PRO A 47 12.61 -6.68 -8.18
CA PRO A 47 11.62 -7.47 -8.90
C PRO A 47 10.47 -6.59 -9.43
N THR A 48 10.19 -5.43 -8.81
CA THR A 48 9.19 -4.48 -9.32
C THR A 48 9.64 -3.83 -10.64
N THR A 49 10.90 -3.43 -10.75
CA THR A 49 11.46 -2.88 -12.00
C THR A 49 11.52 -3.97 -13.08
N ALA A 50 11.93 -5.20 -12.73
CA ALA A 50 11.95 -6.34 -13.64
C ALA A 50 10.55 -6.71 -14.16
N CYS A 51 9.54 -6.64 -13.29
CA CYS A 51 8.13 -6.83 -13.65
C CYS A 51 7.67 -5.80 -14.70
N PHE A 52 8.03 -4.52 -14.52
CA PHE A 52 7.71 -3.45 -15.47
C PHE A 52 8.40 -3.68 -16.82
N LEU A 53 9.69 -4.05 -16.84
CA LEU A 53 10.42 -4.35 -18.08
C LEU A 53 9.85 -5.57 -18.82
N SER A 54 9.45 -6.60 -18.07
CA SER A 54 8.77 -7.78 -18.63
C SER A 54 7.46 -7.37 -19.29
N TYR A 55 6.67 -6.52 -18.63
CA TYR A 55 5.42 -5.99 -19.18
C TYR A 55 5.64 -5.15 -20.46
N MET A 56 6.67 -4.28 -20.49
CA MET A 56 7.03 -3.55 -21.72
C MET A 56 7.35 -4.49 -22.88
N THR A 57 8.06 -5.59 -22.58
CA THR A 57 8.39 -6.63 -23.56
C THR A 57 7.13 -7.34 -24.05
N GLU A 58 6.17 -7.69 -23.18
CA GLU A 58 4.89 -8.26 -23.59
C GLU A 58 4.12 -7.34 -24.56
N VAL A 59 4.07 -6.04 -24.26
CA VAL A 59 3.42 -5.04 -25.12
C VAL A 59 4.10 -4.96 -26.48
N SER A 60 5.43 -5.09 -26.54
CA SER A 60 6.20 -5.14 -27.80
C SER A 60 5.95 -6.43 -28.60
N LEU A 61 5.71 -7.55 -27.92
CA LEU A 61 5.40 -8.86 -28.52
C LEU A 61 3.94 -8.97 -29.00
N GLY A 62 3.14 -7.92 -28.84
CA GLY A 62 1.78 -7.82 -29.38
C GLY A 62 0.67 -7.98 -28.35
N LEU A 63 0.96 -7.89 -27.05
CA LEU A 63 -0.06 -7.88 -25.99
C LEU A 63 -1.16 -6.84 -26.30
N GLY A 64 -2.41 -7.28 -26.25
CA GLY A 64 -3.58 -6.47 -26.59
C GLY A 64 -4.01 -6.53 -28.07
N SER A 65 -3.36 -7.36 -28.89
CA SER A 65 -3.81 -7.72 -30.25
C SER A 65 -4.76 -8.93 -30.23
N ARG A 66 -5.51 -9.16 -31.31
CA ARG A 66 -6.38 -10.34 -31.42
C ARG A 66 -5.56 -11.63 -31.34
N VAL A 67 -6.04 -12.60 -30.57
CA VAL A 67 -5.38 -13.89 -30.36
C VAL A 67 -5.10 -14.65 -31.66
N ASP A 68 -5.97 -14.53 -32.66
CA ASP A 68 -5.79 -15.21 -33.95
C ASP A 68 -4.56 -14.69 -34.70
N ILE A 69 -4.31 -13.39 -34.62
CA ILE A 69 -3.16 -12.71 -35.23
C ILE A 69 -1.86 -13.09 -34.49
N LEU A 70 -1.93 -13.26 -33.16
CA LEU A 70 -0.79 -13.69 -32.36
C LEU A 70 -0.42 -15.15 -32.64
N LYS A 71 -1.43 -16.03 -32.78
CA LYS A 71 -1.23 -17.45 -33.12
C LYS A 71 -0.70 -17.65 -34.54
N ALA A 72 -0.99 -16.73 -35.46
CA ALA A 72 -0.41 -16.76 -36.80
C ALA A 72 1.13 -16.66 -36.77
N ASN A 73 1.73 -16.10 -35.71
CA ASN A 73 3.18 -16.05 -35.51
C ASN A 73 3.58 -16.83 -34.24
N MET A 74 3.69 -18.15 -34.38
CA MET A 74 3.97 -19.08 -33.27
C MET A 74 5.24 -18.76 -32.48
N SER A 75 6.29 -18.20 -33.11
CA SER A 75 7.54 -17.81 -32.42
C SER A 75 7.30 -16.67 -31.43
N ASN A 76 6.61 -15.62 -31.86
CA ASN A 76 6.27 -14.49 -30.98
C ASN A 76 5.26 -14.89 -29.92
N TYR A 77 4.34 -15.81 -30.22
CA TYR A 77 3.38 -16.35 -29.26
C TYR A 77 4.06 -17.11 -28.11
N HIS A 78 5.04 -17.98 -28.40
CA HIS A 78 5.81 -18.67 -27.36
C HIS A 78 6.63 -17.71 -26.50
N LYS A 79 7.28 -16.72 -27.12
CA LYS A 79 8.01 -15.67 -26.37
C LYS A 79 7.07 -14.89 -25.46
N LEU A 80 5.89 -14.51 -25.95
CA LEU A 80 4.87 -13.81 -25.15
C LEU A 80 4.43 -14.63 -23.93
N LEU A 81 4.18 -15.93 -24.09
CA LEU A 81 3.81 -16.82 -22.98
C LEU A 81 4.94 -16.93 -21.95
N LEU A 82 6.18 -17.07 -22.40
CA LEU A 82 7.34 -17.16 -21.51
C LEU A 82 7.57 -15.86 -20.74
N THR A 83 7.53 -14.70 -21.43
CA THR A 83 7.62 -13.39 -20.78
C THR A 83 6.48 -13.19 -19.77
N ARG A 84 5.28 -13.67 -20.07
CA ARG A 84 4.12 -13.62 -19.16
C ARG A 84 4.31 -14.49 -17.91
N LEU A 85 4.91 -15.67 -18.05
CA LEU A 85 5.26 -16.50 -16.91
C LEU A 85 6.29 -15.79 -16.01
N LEU A 86 7.33 -15.23 -16.62
CA LEU A 86 8.35 -14.45 -15.90
C LEU A 86 7.74 -13.25 -15.18
N HIS A 87 6.85 -12.50 -15.84
CA HIS A 87 6.12 -11.40 -15.23
C HIS A 87 5.36 -11.85 -13.97
N GLN A 88 4.62 -12.96 -14.03
CA GLN A 88 3.89 -13.49 -12.87
C GLN A 88 4.84 -13.87 -11.72
N VAL A 89 5.99 -14.48 -12.02
CA VAL A 89 7.01 -14.81 -11.02
C VAL A 89 7.50 -13.53 -10.33
N PHE A 90 7.86 -12.49 -11.10
CA PHE A 90 8.31 -11.21 -10.53
C PHE A 90 7.24 -10.55 -9.66
N VAL A 91 5.98 -10.59 -10.08
CA VAL A 91 4.85 -10.07 -9.27
C VAL A 91 4.76 -10.80 -7.93
N VAL A 92 4.78 -12.13 -7.92
CA VAL A 92 4.66 -12.93 -6.68
C VAL A 92 5.84 -12.65 -5.75
N VAL A 93 7.06 -12.60 -6.29
CA VAL A 93 8.28 -12.30 -5.51
C VAL A 93 8.20 -10.88 -4.93
N ALA A 94 7.83 -9.88 -5.73
CA ALA A 94 7.70 -8.49 -5.27
C ALA A 94 6.66 -8.36 -4.15
N LEU A 95 5.47 -8.95 -4.32
CA LEU A 95 4.42 -8.95 -3.30
C LEU A 95 4.85 -9.69 -2.03
N GLY A 96 5.60 -10.79 -2.17
CA GLY A 96 6.18 -11.52 -1.05
C GLY A 96 7.13 -10.64 -0.23
N LEU A 97 8.07 -9.96 -0.89
CA LEU A 97 9.02 -9.06 -0.22
C LEU A 97 8.32 -7.87 0.45
N VAL A 98 7.30 -7.28 -0.19
CA VAL A 98 6.50 -6.22 0.44
C VAL A 98 5.82 -6.72 1.71
N LYS A 99 5.22 -7.93 1.70
CA LYS A 99 4.62 -8.53 2.89
C LYS A 99 5.65 -8.80 3.99
N VAL A 100 6.84 -9.28 3.64
CA VAL A 100 7.94 -9.48 4.60
C VAL A 100 8.38 -8.15 5.20
N SER A 101 8.52 -7.09 4.41
CA SER A 101 8.84 -5.75 4.90
C SER A 101 7.79 -5.24 5.88
N VAL A 102 6.50 -5.39 5.56
CA VAL A 102 5.40 -5.02 6.47
C VAL A 102 5.45 -5.84 7.76
N CYS A 103 5.70 -7.15 7.69
CA CYS A 103 5.82 -8.01 8.86
C CYS A 103 6.98 -7.56 9.77
N LEU A 104 8.15 -7.26 9.20
CA LEU A 104 9.30 -6.76 9.95
C LEU A 104 9.05 -5.38 10.57
N PHE A 105 8.30 -4.52 9.87
CA PHE A 105 7.89 -3.22 10.39
C PHE A 105 6.95 -3.37 11.60
N LEU A 106 5.93 -4.23 11.50
CA LEU A 106 5.02 -4.54 12.61
C LEU A 106 5.77 -5.16 13.79
N LEU A 107 6.70 -6.08 13.53
CA LEU A 107 7.54 -6.66 14.57
C LEU A 107 8.37 -5.59 15.30
N ARG A 108 8.94 -4.62 14.58
CA ARG A 108 9.65 -3.48 15.19
C ARG A 108 8.71 -2.64 16.07
N LEU A 109 7.47 -2.42 15.66
CA LEU A 109 6.49 -1.66 16.46
C LEU A 109 6.09 -2.41 17.72
N ILE A 110 5.91 -3.74 17.65
CA ILE A 110 5.62 -4.57 18.82
C ILE A 110 6.82 -4.54 19.79
N LEU A 111 8.04 -4.63 19.26
CA LEU A 111 9.30 -4.55 20.00
C LEU A 111 9.77 -3.10 20.24
N GLN A 112 8.85 -2.13 20.30
CA GLN A 112 9.16 -0.72 20.57
C GLN A 112 9.88 -0.48 21.90
N CYS A 113 9.79 -1.43 22.83
CA CYS A 113 10.47 -1.44 24.12
C CYS A 113 11.29 -2.71 24.31
N VAL A 114 12.48 -2.58 24.88
CA VAL A 114 13.29 -3.70 25.35
C VAL A 114 13.51 -3.52 26.85
N PRO A 115 12.94 -4.40 27.70
CA PRO A 115 12.06 -5.54 27.40
C PRO A 115 10.64 -5.14 26.94
N ILE A 116 9.95 -6.04 26.23
CA ILE A 116 8.59 -5.79 25.69
C ILE A 116 7.57 -5.49 26.79
N SER A 117 7.77 -6.01 28.00
CA SER A 117 6.90 -5.78 29.16
C SER A 117 6.83 -4.33 29.60
N ALA A 118 7.85 -3.51 29.28
CA ALA A 118 7.82 -2.07 29.53
C ALA A 118 6.82 -1.32 28.61
N GLY A 119 6.24 -2.02 27.62
CA GLY A 119 5.15 -1.50 26.79
C GLY A 119 3.88 -1.22 27.61
N TRP A 120 3.49 -2.16 28.47
CA TRP A 120 2.28 -2.06 29.31
C TRP A 120 2.56 -1.80 30.79
N ASN A 121 3.76 -2.13 31.29
CA ASN A 121 4.17 -1.86 32.67
C ASN A 121 5.03 -0.58 32.72
N TYR A 122 4.38 0.55 33.02
CA TYR A 122 5.03 1.86 33.06
C TYR A 122 6.13 1.98 34.11
N SER A 123 6.07 1.20 35.20
CA SER A 123 7.08 1.23 36.26
C SER A 123 8.49 0.84 35.78
N LEU A 124 8.59 0.05 34.71
CA LEU A 124 9.86 -0.38 34.10
C LEU A 124 10.47 0.66 33.15
N ARG A 125 9.74 1.72 32.79
CA ARG A 125 10.24 2.79 31.92
C ARG A 125 11.15 3.76 32.68
N PRO A 126 12.04 4.48 31.97
CA PRO A 126 12.86 5.53 32.55
C PRO A 126 12.02 6.70 33.08
N PRO A 127 12.53 7.44 34.08
CA PRO A 127 11.88 8.63 34.60
C PRO A 127 11.63 9.67 33.49
N PRO A 128 10.51 10.42 33.52
CA PRO A 128 9.59 10.64 34.64
C PRO A 128 8.42 9.65 34.77
N LEU A 129 8.29 8.66 33.86
CA LEU A 129 7.13 7.75 33.80
C LEU A 129 7.26 6.51 34.70
N GLY A 130 8.48 6.16 35.12
CA GLY A 130 8.77 4.99 35.94
C GLY A 130 10.15 5.10 36.61
N VAL A 131 10.60 3.99 37.20
CA VAL A 131 11.87 3.87 37.94
C VAL A 131 12.86 2.90 37.28
N GLY A 132 12.49 2.33 36.13
CA GLY A 132 13.29 1.33 35.43
C GLY A 132 14.23 1.91 34.38
N ASN A 133 15.04 1.04 33.77
CA ASN A 133 16.01 1.40 32.72
C ASN A 133 15.64 0.84 31.33
N ALA A 134 14.36 0.54 31.08
CA ALA A 134 13.93 -0.02 29.80
C ALA A 134 14.15 0.95 28.64
N LYS A 135 14.67 0.46 27.52
CA LYS A 135 14.87 1.28 26.32
C LYS A 135 13.62 1.20 25.44
N CYS A 136 12.86 2.29 25.40
CA CYS A 136 11.65 2.42 24.59
C CYS A 136 11.81 3.49 23.51
N TYR A 137 11.05 3.37 22.42
CA TYR A 137 10.86 4.49 21.51
C TYR A 137 10.18 5.66 22.22
N SER A 138 10.69 6.87 21.95
CA SER A 138 10.04 8.08 22.44
C SER A 138 8.66 8.23 21.78
N LEU A 139 7.69 8.77 22.53
CA LEU A 139 6.34 9.06 22.04
C LEU A 139 6.39 9.93 20.77
N GLY A 140 7.33 10.89 20.74
CA GLY A 140 7.56 11.75 19.58
C GLY A 140 8.02 10.98 18.34
N THR A 141 8.91 9.99 18.49
CA THR A 141 9.36 9.14 17.37
C THR A 141 8.22 8.28 16.86
N PHE A 142 7.46 7.64 17.75
CA PHE A 142 6.31 6.81 17.39
C PHE A 142 5.25 7.60 16.61
N ARG A 143 4.88 8.79 17.12
CA ARG A 143 3.91 9.69 16.48
C ARG A 143 4.36 10.16 15.10
N LYS A 144 5.63 10.54 14.95
CA LYS A 144 6.20 10.96 13.65
C LYS A 144 6.16 9.83 12.62
N ILE A 145 6.46 8.60 13.04
CA ILE A 145 6.40 7.42 12.16
C ILE A 145 4.97 7.16 11.69
N GLY A 146 4.00 7.20 12.61
CA GLY A 146 2.59 6.94 12.30
C GLY A 146 1.98 8.01 11.39
N LEU A 147 2.16 9.31 11.71
CA LEU A 147 1.69 10.43 10.89
C LEU A 147 2.23 10.35 9.46
N PHE A 148 3.54 10.10 9.32
CA PHE A 148 4.16 9.99 8.01
C PHE A 148 3.60 8.82 7.19
N ASN A 149 3.44 7.66 7.83
CA ASN A 149 2.87 6.50 7.16
C ASN A 149 1.42 6.78 6.71
N GLY A 150 0.60 7.39 7.57
CA GLY A 150 -0.77 7.78 7.25
C GLY A 150 -0.87 8.72 6.05
N VAL A 151 -0.06 9.78 6.03
CA VAL A 151 -0.02 10.73 4.90
C VAL A 151 0.37 10.04 3.59
N ILE A 152 1.39 9.17 3.60
CA ILE A 152 1.79 8.42 2.41
C ILE A 152 0.68 7.49 1.93
N HIS A 153 0.00 6.80 2.82
CA HIS A 153 -1.10 5.91 2.45
C HIS A 153 -2.23 6.69 1.75
N ILE A 154 -2.66 7.83 2.32
CA ILE A 154 -3.69 8.67 1.70
C ILE A 154 -3.26 9.16 0.32
N LEU A 155 -2.03 9.69 0.21
CA LEU A 155 -1.52 10.18 -1.07
C LEU A 155 -1.46 9.05 -2.10
N SER A 156 -1.04 7.85 -1.70
CA SER A 156 -0.96 6.69 -2.59
C SER A 156 -2.35 6.27 -3.08
N ASP A 157 -3.35 6.24 -2.20
CA ASP A 157 -4.72 5.86 -2.55
C ASP A 157 -5.37 6.87 -3.51
N ILE A 158 -5.18 8.17 -3.28
CA ILE A 158 -5.67 9.23 -4.19
C ILE A 158 -5.00 9.09 -5.56
N LEU A 159 -3.69 8.89 -5.58
CA LEU A 159 -2.90 8.81 -6.81
C LEU A 159 -3.27 7.57 -7.63
N LEU A 160 -3.43 6.42 -6.96
CA LEU A 160 -3.89 5.17 -7.59
C LEU A 160 -5.33 5.27 -8.07
N ALA A 161 -6.20 6.03 -7.40
CA ALA A 161 -7.56 6.25 -7.86
C ALA A 161 -7.63 7.13 -9.11
N LEU A 162 -6.79 8.17 -9.19
CA LEU A 162 -6.72 9.06 -10.34
C LEU A 162 -6.12 8.36 -11.57
N LEU A 163 -5.23 7.39 -11.38
CA LEU A 163 -4.50 6.70 -12.44
C LEU A 163 -5.36 6.01 -13.53
N PRO A 164 -6.39 5.20 -13.20
CA PRO A 164 -7.25 4.57 -14.20
C PRO A 164 -8.40 5.47 -14.68
N THR A 165 -8.67 6.61 -14.01
CA THR A 165 -9.83 7.45 -14.34
C THR A 165 -9.86 7.98 -15.79
N PRO A 166 -8.74 8.39 -16.43
CA PRO A 166 -8.78 8.86 -17.81
C PRO A 166 -9.06 7.73 -18.81
N LEU A 167 -8.65 6.49 -18.48
CA LEU A 167 -8.94 5.29 -19.27
C LEU A 167 -10.41 4.91 -19.18
N ILE A 168 -10.94 4.89 -17.95
CA ILE A 168 -12.34 4.56 -17.63
C ILE A 168 -13.30 5.61 -18.20
N TRP A 169 -12.89 6.87 -18.35
CA TRP A 169 -13.76 7.91 -18.89
C TRP A 169 -13.92 7.84 -20.42
N ARG A 170 -12.93 7.29 -21.13
CA ARG A 170 -13.00 7.08 -22.59
C ARG A 170 -13.59 5.72 -22.98
N LEU A 171 -13.63 4.78 -22.04
CA LEU A 171 -14.27 3.49 -22.21
C LEU A 171 -15.65 3.60 -21.58
N GLN A 172 -16.73 3.70 -22.35
CA GLN A 172 -18.09 4.02 -21.85
C GLN A 172 -18.58 3.05 -20.77
N MET A 173 -18.20 3.31 -19.52
CA MET A 173 -18.62 2.52 -18.37
C MET A 173 -19.98 3.03 -17.91
N VAL A 174 -20.92 2.11 -17.75
CA VAL A 174 -22.21 2.34 -17.09
C VAL A 174 -21.98 3.09 -15.78
N ARG A 175 -22.73 4.19 -15.56
CA ARG A 175 -22.61 5.08 -14.38
C ARG A 175 -22.54 4.34 -13.04
N ARG A 176 -23.11 3.13 -12.98
CA ARG A 176 -23.06 2.18 -11.87
C ARG A 176 -21.63 1.82 -11.42
N ALA A 177 -20.75 1.44 -12.36
CA ALA A 177 -19.38 1.06 -12.04
C ALA A 177 -18.56 2.24 -11.49
N ARG A 178 -18.89 3.47 -11.91
CA ARG A 178 -18.29 4.70 -11.40
C ARG A 178 -18.72 4.98 -9.96
N PHE A 179 -19.99 4.78 -9.63
CA PHE A 179 -20.50 4.98 -8.26
C PHE A 179 -19.88 3.99 -7.27
N THR A 180 -19.78 2.71 -7.64
CA THR A 180 -19.12 1.70 -6.79
C THR A 180 -17.65 2.04 -6.53
N LEU A 181 -16.92 2.49 -7.56
CA LEU A 181 -15.52 2.87 -7.42
C LEU A 181 -15.32 4.08 -6.49
N VAL A 182 -16.16 5.11 -6.63
CA VAL A 182 -16.14 6.29 -5.75
C VAL A 182 -16.46 5.89 -4.32
N ALA A 183 -17.50 5.06 -4.10
CA ALA A 183 -17.87 4.61 -2.76
C ALA A 183 -16.75 3.82 -2.08
N VAL A 184 -16.10 2.88 -2.79
CA VAL A 184 -14.97 2.10 -2.25
C VAL A 184 -13.81 3.00 -1.86
N LEU A 185 -13.46 3.97 -2.72
CA LEU A 185 -12.37 4.90 -2.45
C LEU A 185 -12.66 5.82 -1.25
N SER A 186 -13.89 6.33 -1.16
CA SER A 186 -14.31 7.20 -0.06
C SER A 186 -14.18 6.51 1.30
N VAL A 187 -14.56 5.23 1.40
CA VAL A 187 -14.40 4.46 2.65
C VAL A 187 -12.93 4.28 3.01
N GLY A 188 -12.05 4.03 2.02
CA GLY A 188 -10.61 3.95 2.23
C GLY A 188 -10.00 5.25 2.79
N ILE A 189 -10.39 6.40 2.23
CA ILE A 189 -9.94 7.72 2.70
C ILE A 189 -10.42 7.97 4.15
N LEU A 190 -11.67 7.63 4.48
CA LEU A 190 -12.19 7.78 5.84
C LEU A 190 -11.44 6.90 6.84
N ALA A 191 -11.11 5.65 6.47
CA ALA A 191 -10.32 4.75 7.32
C ALA A 191 -8.92 5.34 7.60
N ALA A 192 -8.27 5.90 6.57
CA ALA A 192 -6.96 6.53 6.72
C ALA A 192 -6.99 7.81 7.57
N ILE A 193 -8.04 8.64 7.44
CA ILE A 193 -8.25 9.82 8.29
C ILE A 193 -8.44 9.40 9.76
N ALA A 194 -9.25 8.37 10.03
CA ALA A 194 -9.44 7.84 11.38
C ALA A 194 -8.11 7.39 12.01
N GLY A 195 -7.24 6.72 11.24
CA GLY A 195 -5.90 6.33 11.70
C GLY A 195 -4.97 7.51 12.01
N ILE A 196 -5.04 8.60 11.23
CA ILE A 196 -4.28 9.83 11.53
C ILE A 196 -4.75 10.46 12.83
N ILE A 197 -6.07 10.60 13.02
CA ILE A 197 -6.63 11.19 14.24
C ILE A 197 -6.23 10.35 15.45
N ARG A 198 -6.34 9.01 15.36
CA ARG A 198 -5.85 8.09 16.40
C ARG A 198 -4.40 8.38 16.78
N GLN A 199 -3.52 8.54 15.79
CA GLN A 199 -2.09 8.76 16.04
C GLN A 199 -1.80 10.11 16.70
N VAL A 200 -2.65 11.12 16.47
CA VAL A 200 -2.58 12.43 17.14
C VAL A 200 -3.12 12.35 18.57
N SER A 201 -4.17 11.56 18.81
CA SER A 201 -4.75 11.30 20.14
C SER A 201 -3.89 10.39 21.03
N VAL A 202 -2.70 9.99 20.59
CA VAL A 202 -1.70 9.34 21.44
C VAL A 202 -1.10 10.40 22.37
N GLY A 203 -1.81 10.66 23.46
CA GLY A 203 -1.54 11.73 24.42
C GLY A 203 -1.55 11.26 25.89
N PRO A 204 -1.59 12.19 26.86
CA PRO A 204 -1.71 11.85 28.29
C PRO A 204 -3.00 11.06 28.60
N LEU A 205 -3.08 10.49 29.80
CA LEU A 205 -4.13 9.54 30.22
C LEU A 205 -5.57 10.00 29.92
N ASP A 206 -5.83 11.31 29.97
CA ASP A 206 -7.14 11.90 29.71
C ASP A 206 -7.63 11.72 28.25
N GLU A 207 -6.71 11.55 27.30
CA GLU A 207 -7.04 11.39 25.86
C GLU A 207 -7.15 9.90 25.44
N TYR A 208 -6.94 8.94 26.34
CA TYR A 208 -7.02 7.50 26.02
C TYR A 208 -8.40 7.05 25.55
N GLY A 209 -9.46 7.70 26.03
CA GLY A 209 -10.83 7.45 25.57
C GLY A 209 -10.99 7.78 24.09
N ALA A 210 -10.50 8.95 23.67
CA ALA A 210 -10.51 9.37 22.27
C ALA A 210 -9.66 8.42 21.40
N TYR A 211 -8.46 8.06 21.85
CA TYR A 211 -7.60 7.08 21.17
C TYR A 211 -8.34 5.76 20.90
N SER A 212 -9.02 5.22 21.92
CA SER A 212 -9.73 3.94 21.84
C SER A 212 -10.90 3.99 20.86
N ILE A 213 -11.67 5.09 20.86
CA ILE A 213 -12.78 5.29 19.91
C ILE A 213 -12.26 5.26 18.47
N TRP A 214 -11.23 6.06 18.16
CA TRP A 214 -10.68 6.12 16.81
C TRP A 214 -10.02 4.81 16.38
N ASN A 215 -9.45 4.05 17.31
CA ASN A 215 -8.95 2.70 17.06
C ASN A 215 -10.07 1.73 16.65
N PHE A 216 -11.21 1.76 17.35
CA PHE A 216 -12.37 0.97 16.94
C PHE A 216 -12.93 1.46 15.59
N THR A 217 -13.05 2.76 15.38
CA THR A 217 -13.54 3.31 14.11
C THR A 217 -12.66 2.89 12.93
N GLU A 218 -11.34 2.98 13.06
CA GLU A 218 -10.38 2.54 12.03
C GLU A 218 -10.56 1.05 11.70
N LEU A 219 -10.71 0.19 12.72
CA LEU A 219 -10.94 -1.24 12.53
C LEU A 219 -12.24 -1.53 11.77
N HIS A 220 -13.36 -0.92 12.17
CA HIS A 220 -14.65 -1.14 11.52
C HIS A 220 -14.65 -0.64 10.07
N LEU A 221 -14.08 0.55 9.81
CA LEU A 221 -13.94 1.08 8.46
C LEU A 221 -13.05 0.19 7.59
N GLY A 222 -11.98 -0.38 8.15
CA GLY A 222 -11.12 -1.35 7.47
C GLY A 222 -11.86 -2.62 7.05
N ILE A 223 -12.68 -3.19 7.94
CA ILE A 223 -13.50 -4.38 7.63
C ILE A 223 -14.51 -4.08 6.51
N ILE A 224 -15.17 -2.92 6.58
CA ILE A 224 -16.11 -2.48 5.54
C ILE A 224 -15.36 -2.34 4.21
N ALA A 225 -14.23 -1.61 4.17
CA ALA A 225 -13.43 -1.40 2.97
C ALA A 225 -12.98 -2.73 2.33
N ALA A 226 -12.49 -3.68 3.14
CA ALA A 226 -12.05 -4.99 2.67
C ALA A 226 -13.19 -5.86 2.11
N SER A 227 -14.41 -5.66 2.60
CA SER A 227 -15.59 -6.43 2.19
C SER A 227 -16.27 -5.88 0.93
N LEU A 228 -16.10 -4.59 0.62
CA LEU A 228 -16.75 -3.94 -0.53
C LEU A 228 -16.46 -4.60 -1.90
N PRO A 229 -15.23 -5.05 -2.23
CA PRO A 229 -14.97 -5.77 -3.48
C PRO A 229 -15.79 -7.06 -3.61
N ALA A 230 -16.02 -7.78 -2.52
CA ALA A 230 -16.80 -9.02 -2.50
C ALA A 230 -18.31 -8.77 -2.65
N LEU A 231 -18.80 -7.57 -2.33
CA LEU A 231 -20.21 -7.17 -2.48
C LEU A 231 -20.57 -6.72 -3.90
N LYS A 232 -19.58 -6.52 -4.79
CA LYS A 232 -19.77 -6.14 -6.20
C LYS A 232 -20.87 -6.95 -6.96
N PRO A 233 -20.96 -8.29 -6.87
CA PRO A 233 -22.02 -9.05 -7.54
C PRO A 233 -23.44 -8.73 -7.03
N ILE A 234 -23.60 -8.44 -5.74
CA ILE A 234 -24.91 -8.08 -5.15
C ILE A 234 -25.37 -6.73 -5.67
N PHE A 235 -24.46 -5.75 -5.73
CA PHE A 235 -24.77 -4.44 -6.33
C PHE A 235 -25.14 -4.55 -7.81
N LYS A 236 -24.59 -5.52 -8.55
CA LYS A 236 -25.03 -5.76 -9.93
C LYS A 236 -26.48 -6.24 -9.97
N LYS A 237 -26.85 -7.19 -9.11
CA LYS A 237 -28.18 -7.81 -9.07
C LYS A 237 -29.30 -6.88 -8.57
N PHE A 238 -29.00 -5.96 -7.63
CA PHE A 238 -30.01 -5.06 -7.06
C PHE A 238 -30.33 -3.84 -7.94
N ILE A 239 -29.45 -3.55 -8.91
CA ILE A 239 -29.57 -2.37 -9.78
C ILE A 239 -30.04 -2.80 -11.20
N GLU A 240 -29.89 -4.06 -11.58
CA GLU A 240 -30.62 -4.69 -12.71
C GLU A 240 -32.11 -4.84 -12.37
#